data_AF-A0A9E8M152-F1
#
_entry.id   AF-A0A9E8M152-F1
#
_cell.length_a   1.000
_cell.length_b   1.000
_cell.length_c   1.000
_cell.angle_alpha   90.00
_cell.angle_beta   90.00
_cell.angle_gamma   90.00
#
_symmetry.space_group_name_H-M   'P 1'
#
loop_
_entity.id
_entity.type
_entity.pdbx_description
1 polymer ?
#
loop_
_entity_poly.entity_id
_entity_poly.type
_entity_poly.pdbx_seq_one_letter_code
_entity_poly.pdbx_strand_id
1 'polypeptide(L)' 'MKEHVINSIQKQKKRQELLDEIDRILQTYCHGCLLYRHFKKEKGRQYAYRFCIHSCTVGEKLKECGKKLTEL' A
#
# COMPACT_ATOMS: atom_id res chain seq x y z
N MET A 1 -21.16 -9.41 -28.10
CA MET A 1 -21.27 -9.84 -26.68
C MET A 1 -19.98 -10.38 -26.05
N LYS A 2 -18.90 -10.70 -26.78
CA LYS A 2 -17.66 -11.29 -26.19
C LYS A 2 -16.68 -10.29 -25.57
N GLU A 3 -16.72 -9.01 -25.96
CA GLU A 3 -15.75 -8.00 -25.50
C GLU A 3 -15.95 -7.56 -24.04
N HIS A 4 -17.18 -7.56 -23.54
CA HIS A 4 -17.46 -7.13 -22.16
C HIS A 4 -16.89 -8.07 -21.09
N VAL A 5 -16.77 -9.37 -21.37
CA VAL A 5 -16.25 -10.35 -20.40
C VAL A 5 -14.74 -10.22 -20.21
N ILE A 6 -13.99 -9.93 -21.29
CA ILE A 6 -12.52 -9.82 -21.26
C ILE A 6 -12.07 -8.61 -20.44
N ASN A 7 -12.77 -7.48 -20.55
CA ASN A 7 -12.46 -6.26 -19.80
C ASN A 7 -12.66 -6.43 -18.28
N SER A 8 -13.68 -7.19 -17.86
CA SER A 8 -13.91 -7.46 -16.43
C SER A 8 -12.82 -8.34 -15.81
N ILE A 9 -12.33 -9.34 -16.54
CA ILE A 9 -11.26 -10.25 -16.06
C ILE A 9 -9.92 -9.50 -15.97
N GLN A 10 -9.60 -8.66 -16.96
CA GLN A 10 -8.37 -7.85 -16.95
C GLN A 10 -8.34 -6.85 -15.79
N LYS A 11 -9.49 -6.21 -15.50
CA LYS A 11 -9.64 -5.31 -14.37
C LYS A 11 -9.40 -6.01 -13.02
N GLN A 12 -9.96 -7.21 -12.85
CA GLN A 12 -9.77 -8.01 -11.64
C GLN A 12 -8.31 -8.44 -11.45
N LYS A 13 -7.65 -8.91 -12.52
CA LYS A 13 -6.25 -9.33 -12.47
C LYS A 13 -5.32 -8.18 -12.07
N LYS A 14 -5.50 -7.00 -12.66
CA LYS A 14 -4.69 -5.81 -12.35
C LYS A 14 -4.90 -5.33 -10.91
N ARG A 15 -6.11 -5.46 -10.37
CA ARG A 15 -6.40 -5.19 -8.96
C ARG A 15 -5.64 -6.16 -8.04
N GLN A 16 -5.63 -7.45 -8.37
CA GLN A 16 -4.90 -8.46 -7.59
C GLN A 16 -3.40 -8.18 -7.59
N GLU A 17 -2.81 -7.86 -8.75
CA GLU A 17 -1.39 -7.53 -8.87
C GLU A 17 -0.98 -6.35 -7.98
N LEU A 18 -1.82 -5.31 -7.90
CA LEU A 18 -1.60 -4.16 -7.01
C LEU A 18 -1.70 -4.55 -5.53
N LEU A 19 -2.63 -5.43 -5.15
CA LEU A 19 -2.74 -5.92 -3.78
C LEU A 19 -1.54 -6.76 -3.38
N ASP A 20 -1.06 -7.63 -4.28
CA ASP A 20 0.14 -8.43 -4.05
C ASP A 20 1.39 -7.54 -3.92
N GLU A 21 1.48 -6.45 -4.69
CA GLU A 21 2.55 -5.46 -4.55
C GLU A 21 2.52 -4.75 -3.20
N ILE A 22 1.33 -4.31 -2.76
CA ILE A 22 1.14 -3.71 -1.44
C ILE A 22 1.59 -4.66 -0.33
N ASP A 23 1.16 -5.93 -0.39
CA ASP A 23 1.54 -6.92 0.62
C ASP A 23 3.05 -7.17 0.64
N ARG A 24 3.68 -7.32 -0.54
CA ARG A 24 5.15 -7.44 -0.64
C ARG A 24 5.87 -6.26 0.01
N ILE A 25 5.43 -5.03 -0.24
CA ILE A 25 6.02 -3.84 0.37
C ILE A 25 5.86 -3.87 1.89
N LEU A 26 4.67 -4.21 2.38
CA LEU A 26 4.39 -4.29 3.81
C LEU A 26 5.27 -5.34 4.50
N GLN A 27 5.39 -6.54 3.95
CA GLN A 27 6.20 -7.61 4.52
C GLN A 27 7.70 -7.33 4.45
N THR A 28 8.16 -6.71 3.36
CA THR A 28 9.60 -6.48 3.16
C THR A 28 10.12 -5.30 3.98
N TYR A 29 9.35 -4.21 4.07
CA TYR A 29 9.84 -2.93 4.61
C TYR A 29 9.10 -2.46 5.85
N CYS A 30 7.79 -2.70 5.94
CA CYS A 30 7.00 -2.22 7.08
C CYS A 30 6.99 -3.22 8.23
N HIS A 31 7.19 -4.52 7.95
CA HIS A 31 7.28 -5.55 8.97
C HIS A 31 8.47 -5.28 9.90
N GLY A 32 8.19 -5.14 11.20
CA GLY A 32 9.23 -4.83 12.18
C GLY A 32 9.91 -3.48 12.02
N CYS A 33 9.35 -2.55 11.22
CA CYS A 33 9.96 -1.26 10.90
C CYS A 33 10.46 -0.51 12.16
N LEU A 34 11.78 -0.30 12.21
CA LEU A 34 12.46 0.33 13.35
C LEU A 34 11.98 1.76 13.57
N LEU A 35 11.79 2.52 12.49
CA LEU A 35 11.29 3.90 12.56
C LEU A 35 9.88 3.97 13.14
N TYR A 36 8.98 3.08 12.69
CA TYR A 36 7.64 3.01 13.25
C TYR A 36 7.67 2.68 14.74
N ARG A 37 8.48 1.68 15.14
CA ARG A 37 8.64 1.29 16.55
C ARG A 37 9.20 2.44 17.40
N HIS A 38 10.23 3.11 16.90
CA HIS A 38 10.84 4.26 17.54
C HIS A 38 9.82 5.38 17.73
N PHE A 39 9.17 5.83 16.66
CA PHE A 39 8.16 6.90 16.76
C PHE A 39 6.95 6.51 17.60
N LYS A 40 6.54 5.23 17.58
CA LYS A 40 5.44 4.76 18.43
C LYS A 40 5.83 4.84 19.91
N LYS A 41 7.08 4.54 20.26
CA LYS A 41 7.61 4.63 21.63
C LYS A 41 7.76 6.09 22.07
N GLU A 42 8.37 6.92 21.24
CA GLU A 42 8.73 8.30 21.63
C GLU A 42 7.57 9.30 21.51
N LYS A 43 6.68 9.12 20.53
CA LYS A 43 5.65 10.11 20.15
C LYS A 43 4.24 9.52 20.04
N GLY A 44 4.09 8.23 20.36
CA GLY A 44 2.82 7.54 20.31
C GLY A 44 2.41 7.02 18.93
N ARG A 45 1.40 6.15 18.93
CA ARG A 45 0.91 5.44 17.74
C ARG A 45 0.47 6.40 16.62
N GLN A 46 -0.27 7.45 16.95
CA GLN A 46 -0.83 8.36 15.96
C GLN A 46 0.26 9.10 15.18
N TYR A 47 1.31 9.55 15.87
CA TYR A 47 2.46 10.18 15.22
C TYR A 47 3.19 9.19 14.31
N ALA A 48 3.45 7.97 14.78
CA ALA A 48 4.14 6.95 13.99
C ALA A 48 3.39 6.63 12.68
N TYR A 49 2.06 6.45 12.74
CA TYR A 49 1.25 6.26 11.54
C TYR A 49 1.27 7.49 10.64
N ARG A 50 1.12 8.70 11.18
CA ARG A 50 1.19 9.94 10.39
C ARG A 50 2.53 10.06 9.67
N PHE A 51 3.64 9.79 10.36
CA PHE A 51 4.97 9.77 9.75
C PHE A 51 5.04 8.75 8.62
N CYS A 52 4.59 7.50 8.84
CA CYS A 52 4.59 6.49 7.79
C CYS A 52 3.80 6.93 6.56
N ILE A 53 2.64 7.56 6.76
CA ILE A 53 1.76 7.96 5.67
C ILE A 53 2.26 9.23 4.97
N HIS A 54 2.90 10.18 5.66
CA HIS A 54 3.22 11.51 5.12
C HIS A 54 4.72 11.80 4.92
N SER A 55 5.61 10.98 5.44
CA SER A 55 7.05 11.27 5.45
C SER A 55 7.94 10.05 5.22
N CYS A 56 7.38 8.84 5.22
CA CYS A 56 8.10 7.63 4.87
C CYS A 56 7.95 7.37 3.37
N THR A 57 9.07 7.26 2.66
CA THR A 57 9.11 6.95 1.22
C THR A 57 8.42 5.62 0.89
N VAL A 58 8.49 4.63 1.78
CA VAL A 58 7.76 3.36 1.63
C VAL A 58 6.25 3.59 1.74
N GLY A 59 5.80 4.46 2.66
CA GLY A 59 4.39 4.78 2.80
C GLY A 59 3.84 5.67 1.69
N GLU A 60 4.69 6.51 1.07
CA GLU A 60 4.36 7.21 -0.17
C GLU A 60 4.10 6.23 -1.31
N LYS A 61 4.97 5.22 -1.49
CA LYS A 61 4.73 4.13 -2.46
C LYS A 61 3.44 3.38 -2.20
N LEU A 62 3.14 3.06 -0.92
CA LEU A 62 1.87 2.42 -0.56
C LEU A 62 0.65 3.29 -0.92
N LYS A 63 0.73 4.62 -0.75
CA LYS A 63 -0.32 5.54 -1.18
C LYS A 63 -0.51 5.52 -2.69
N GLU A 64 0.58 5.48 -3.46
CA GLU A 64 0.51 5.40 -4.92
C GLU A 64 -0.17 4.11 -5.40
N CYS A 65 0.18 2.96 -4.82
CA CYS A 65 -0.50 1.69 -5.09
C CYS A 65 -1.99 1.76 -4.73
N GLY A 66 -2.31 2.39 -3.57
CA GLY A 66 -3.69 2.63 -3.14
C GLY A 66 -4.50 3.49 -4.10
N LYS A 67 -3.92 4.58 -4.63
CA LYS A 67 -4.58 5.43 -5.64
C LYS A 67 -4.88 4.66 -6.92
N LYS A 68 -3.90 3.89 -7.41
CA LYS A 68 -4.08 3.03 -8.59
C LYS A 68 -5.26 2.07 -8.42
N LEU A 69 -5.48 1.52 -7.22
CA LEU A 69 -6.62 0.63 -6.95
C LEU A 69 -7.99 1.31 -7.09
N THR A 70 -8.08 2.62 -6.85
CA THR A 70 -9.32 3.41 -6.98
C THR A 70 -9.53 3.91 -8.41
N GLU A 71 -8.46 4.04 -9.19
CA GLU A 71 -8.46 4.54 -10.56
C GLU A 71 -8.65 3.44 -11.63
N LEU A 72 -8.70 2.15 -11.24
CA LEU A 72 -8.99 1.00 -12.11
C LEU A 72 -10.48 0.86 -12.44
#